data_AF-N1ZDC0-F1
#
_entry.id   AF-N1ZDC0-F1
#
_cell.length_a   1.000
_cell.length_b   1.000
_cell.length_c   1.000
_cell.angle_alpha   90.00
_cell.angle_beta   90.00
_cell.angle_gamma   90.00
#
_symmetry.space_group_name_H-M   'P 1'
#
loop_
_entity.id
_entity.type
_entity.pdbx_description
1 polymer ?
#
loop_
_entity_poly.entity_id
_entity_poly.type
_entity_poly.pdbx_seq_one_letter_code
_entity_poly.pdbx_strand_id
1 'polypeptide(L)'
;MAKLSLLEQETIFIMNEKEKNATIFTYNRAYQKKLEELCKNYPNKVIYEKENNDGAVTYTLPKKWLKITPPRQPSEKRKQILEKMRERKN
;
A
#
# COMPACT_ATOMS: atom_id res chain seq x y z
N MET A 1 -16.85 16.01 11.26
CA MET A 1 -16.60 14.71 10.59
C MET A 1 -16.52 13.65 11.67
N ALA A 2 -17.27 12.55 11.54
CA ALA A 2 -17.18 11.46 12.50
C ALA A 2 -15.80 10.78 12.35
N LYS A 3 -15.22 10.35 13.48
CA LYS A 3 -13.96 9.61 13.44
C LYS A 3 -14.27 8.16 13.03
N LEU A 4 -13.89 7.79 11.81
CA LEU A 4 -14.01 6.42 11.31
C LEU A 4 -13.29 5.44 12.24
N SER A 5 -13.92 4.30 12.51
CA SER A 5 -13.29 3.15 13.12
C SER A 5 -12.18 2.59 12.23
N LEU A 6 -11.34 1.71 12.77
CA LEU A 6 -10.30 1.06 11.98
C LEU A 6 -10.89 0.11 10.92
N LEU A 7 -12.10 -0.42 11.17
CA LEU A 7 -12.79 -1.30 10.24
C LEU A 7 -13.28 -0.53 9.00
N GLU A 8 -13.77 0.69 9.19
CA GLU A 8 -14.25 1.60 8.14
C GLU A 8 -13.11 2.31 7.39
N GLN A 9 -11.85 2.04 7.74
CA GLN A 9 -10.68 2.61 7.08
C GLN A 9 -10.06 1.59 6.11
N GLU A 10 -10.87 1.04 5.22
CA GLU A 10 -10.39 0.03 4.28
C GLU A 10 -9.42 0.60 3.22
N THR A 11 -8.75 -0.33 2.57
CA THR A 11 -8.01 -0.08 1.34
C THR A 11 -8.38 -1.14 0.33
N ILE A 12 -8.85 -0.70 -0.83
CA ILE A 12 -9.37 -1.58 -1.88
C ILE A 12 -8.55 -1.37 -3.14
N PHE A 13 -8.05 -2.46 -3.71
CA PHE A 13 -7.44 -2.50 -5.02
C PHE A 13 -8.42 -3.14 -5.99
N ILE A 14 -8.82 -2.44 -7.05
CA ILE A 14 -9.76 -2.92 -8.05
C ILE A 14 -9.04 -3.04 -9.40
N MET A 15 -9.14 -4.21 -10.03
CA MET A 15 -8.60 -4.50 -11.36
C MET A 15 -9.38 -5.63 -12.04
N ASN A 16 -9.47 -5.60 -13.37
CA ASN A 16 -10.06 -6.65 -14.23
C ASN A 16 -9.03 -7.21 -15.24
N GLU A 17 -9.40 -8.14 -16.11
CA GLU A 17 -8.46 -8.70 -17.10
C GLU A 17 -8.26 -7.83 -18.36
N LYS A 18 -9.17 -6.88 -18.62
CA LYS A 18 -9.17 -6.07 -19.85
C LYS A 18 -8.27 -4.84 -19.76
N GLU A 19 -8.32 -4.13 -18.65
CA GLU A 19 -7.65 -2.85 -18.48
C GLU A 19 -6.19 -3.01 -18.07
N LYS A 20 -5.36 -1.99 -18.30
CA LYS A 20 -3.93 -2.03 -17.93
C LYS A 20 -3.66 -1.45 -16.54
N ASN A 21 -4.61 -0.69 -16.00
CA ASN A 21 -4.46 0.06 -14.75
C ASN A 21 -5.38 -0.48 -13.66
N ALA A 22 -4.90 -0.47 -12.42
CA ALA A 22 -5.68 -0.72 -11.23
C ALA A 22 -6.13 0.61 -10.63
N THR A 23 -7.23 0.57 -9.90
CA THR A 23 -7.69 1.67 -9.06
C THR A 23 -7.45 1.31 -7.60
N ILE A 24 -6.92 2.25 -6.82
CA ILE A 24 -6.72 2.14 -5.38
C ILE A 24 -7.63 3.16 -4.70
N PHE A 25 -8.50 2.67 -3.83
CA PHE A 25 -9.24 3.47 -2.86
C PHE A 25 -8.63 3.25 -1.48
N THR A 26 -8.36 4.31 -0.71
CA THR A 26 -7.76 4.14 0.61
C THR A 26 -8.04 5.29 1.60
N TYR A 27 -8.39 4.92 2.82
CA TYR A 27 -8.33 5.80 4.00
C TYR A 27 -6.94 5.80 4.68
N ASN A 28 -6.05 4.86 4.32
CA ASN A 28 -4.76 4.70 4.97
C ASN A 28 -3.81 5.86 4.63
N ARG A 29 -3.62 6.77 5.59
CA ARG A 29 -2.77 7.98 5.43
C ARG A 29 -1.34 7.70 4.96
N ALA A 30 -0.73 6.58 5.34
CA ALA A 30 0.60 6.24 4.89
C ALA A 30 0.60 5.90 3.38
N TYR A 31 -0.44 5.20 2.91
CA TYR A 31 -0.62 4.94 1.48
C TYR A 31 -0.96 6.21 0.72
N GLN A 32 -1.78 7.11 1.28
CA GLN A 32 -2.09 8.40 0.65
C GLN A 32 -0.83 9.21 0.35
N LYS A 33 0.06 9.37 1.35
CA LYS A 33 1.35 10.06 1.17
C LYS A 33 2.22 9.42 0.09
N LYS A 34 2.28 8.08 0.08
CA LYS A 34 3.05 7.33 -0.90
C LYS A 34 2.48 7.48 -2.31
N LEU A 35 1.16 7.45 -2.46
CA LEU A 35 0.48 7.62 -3.75
C LEU A 35 0.63 9.05 -4.27
N GLU A 36 0.56 10.05 -3.40
CA GLU A 36 0.83 11.45 -3.73
C GLU A 36 2.26 11.63 -4.26
N GLU A 37 3.26 11.05 -3.59
CA GLU A 37 4.65 11.06 -4.04
C GLU A 37 4.82 10.35 -5.39
N LEU A 38 4.16 9.20 -5.58
CA LEU A 38 4.17 8.50 -6.86
C LEU A 38 3.50 9.30 -7.97
N CYS A 39 2.42 10.03 -7.67
CA CYS A 39 1.75 10.94 -8.59
C CYS A 39 2.69 12.09 -9.02
N LYS A 40 3.44 12.66 -8.07
CA LYS A 40 4.44 13.71 -8.35
C LYS A 40 5.60 13.18 -9.21
N ASN A 41 6.11 11.99 -8.91
CA ASN A 41 7.26 11.41 -9.60
C ASN A 41 6.90 10.76 -10.95
N TYR A 42 5.66 10.29 -11.11
CA TYR A 42 5.19 9.58 -12.30
C TYR A 42 3.79 10.05 -12.73
N PRO A 43 3.60 11.34 -13.06
CA PRO A 43 2.26 11.92 -13.31
C PRO A 43 1.52 11.28 -14.48
N ASN A 44 2.24 10.75 -15.47
CA ASN A 44 1.64 10.06 -16.63
C ASN A 44 1.26 8.60 -16.34
N LYS A 45 1.58 8.07 -15.16
CA LYS A 45 1.33 6.67 -14.78
C LYS A 45 0.47 6.55 -13.55
N VAL A 46 0.63 7.46 -12.58
CA VAL A 46 -0.16 7.49 -11.36
C VAL A 46 -1.00 8.76 -11.37
N ILE A 47 -2.31 8.57 -11.42
CA ILE A 47 -3.29 9.65 -11.57
C ILE A 47 -4.08 9.72 -10.27
N TYR A 48 -4.16 10.91 -9.69
CA TYR A 48 -5.12 11.20 -8.63
C TYR A 48 -6.49 11.41 -9.28
N GLU A 49 -7.45 10.57 -8.91
CA GLU A 49 -8.81 10.62 -9.48
C GLU A 49 -9.68 11.60 -8.69
N LYS A 50 -9.75 11.42 -7.35
CA LYS A 50 -10.60 12.23 -6.48
C LYS A 50 -10.33 12.00 -5.00
N GLU A 51 -10.81 12.95 -4.19
CA GLU A 51 -11.15 12.75 -2.79
C GLU A 51 -12.56 12.14 -2.72
N ASN A 52 -12.76 11.25 -1.76
CA ASN A 52 -14.03 10.63 -1.44
C ASN A 52 -14.47 11.12 -0.06
N ASN A 53 -15.67 10.71 0.35
CA ASN A 53 -16.19 11.05 1.67
C ASN A 53 -15.21 10.64 2.78
N ASP A 54 -15.22 11.43 3.85
CA ASP A 54 -14.47 11.15 5.09
C ASP A 54 -12.95 10.96 4.91
N GLY A 55 -12.38 11.60 3.87
CA GLY A 55 -10.93 11.72 3.67
C GLY A 55 -10.28 10.51 2.99
N ALA A 56 -11.05 9.60 2.39
CA ALA A 56 -10.51 8.61 1.47
C ALA A 56 -10.10 9.27 0.15
N VAL A 57 -9.14 8.65 -0.54
CA VAL A 57 -8.70 9.11 -1.87
C VAL A 57 -8.65 7.96 -2.85
N THR A 58 -8.85 8.27 -4.12
CA THR A 58 -8.78 7.32 -5.22
C THR A 58 -7.65 7.68 -6.17
N TYR A 59 -6.84 6.69 -6.53
CA TYR A 59 -5.77 6.81 -7.53
C TYR A 59 -5.85 5.69 -8.56
N THR A 60 -5.34 5.94 -9.76
CA THR A 60 -5.17 4.94 -10.81
C THR A 60 -3.69 4.79 -11.16
N LEU A 61 -3.23 3.54 -11.31
CA LEU A 61 -1.82 3.21 -11.59
C LEU A 61 -1.68 1.91 -12.41
N PRO A 62 -0.53 1.60 -13.03
CA PRO A 62 -0.37 0.37 -13.80
C PRO A 62 -0.48 -0.89 -12.93
N LYS A 63 -1.30 -1.87 -13.34
CA LYS A 63 -1.51 -3.14 -12.60
C LYS A 63 -0.20 -3.85 -12.28
N LYS A 64 0.76 -3.79 -13.19
CA LYS A 64 2.12 -4.38 -13.06
C LYS A 64 2.93 -3.86 -11.87
N TRP A 65 2.53 -2.76 -11.21
CA TRP A 65 3.19 -2.26 -10.01
C TRP A 65 2.68 -2.94 -8.74
N LEU A 66 1.51 -3.59 -8.80
CA LEU A 66 0.95 -4.36 -7.71
C LEU A 66 1.55 -5.77 -7.75
N LYS A 67 2.05 -6.22 -6.60
CA LYS A 67 2.70 -7.52 -6.44
C LYS A 67 2.03 -8.30 -5.33
N ILE A 68 1.55 -9.50 -5.64
CA ILE A 68 1.10 -10.48 -4.66
C ILE A 68 2.28 -11.42 -4.43
N THR A 69 2.93 -11.28 -3.28
CA THR A 69 4.09 -12.10 -2.93
C THR A 69 3.97 -12.52 -1.47
N PRO A 70 4.30 -13.79 -1.14
CA PRO A 70 4.33 -14.21 0.26
C PRO A 70 5.38 -13.40 1.04
N PRO A 71 5.21 -13.24 2.36
CA PRO A 71 6.24 -12.66 3.21
C PRO A 71 7.57 -13.37 2.99
N ARG A 72 8.66 -12.61 2.95
CA ARG A 72 9.99 -13.17 2.78
C ARG A 72 10.30 -14.10 3.96
N GLN A 73 10.43 -15.40 3.67
CA GLN A 73 10.91 -16.39 4.64
C GLN A 73 12.33 -15.99 5.09
N PRO A 74 12.61 -15.93 6.41
CA PRO A 74 13.95 -15.68 6.89
C PRO A 74 14.89 -16.78 6.41
N SER A 75 16.01 -16.41 5.79
CA SER A 75 17.08 -17.38 5.55
C SER A 75 17.63 -17.87 6.89
N GLU A 76 18.21 -19.08 6.92
CA GLU A 76 18.84 -19.63 8.14
C GLU A 76 19.86 -18.66 8.75
N LYS A 77 20.64 -17.97 7.91
CA LYS A 77 21.57 -16.93 8.36
C LYS A 77 20.89 -15.75 9.05
N ARG A 78 19.69 -15.35 8.61
CA ARG A 78 18.90 -14.29 9.29
C ARG A 78 18.30 -14.78 10.59
N LYS A 79 17.87 -16.04 10.67
CA LYS A 79 17.39 -16.66 11.93
C LYS A 79 18.48 -16.64 13.00
N GLN A 80 19.69 -17.09 12.65
CA GLN A 80 20.84 -17.08 13.55
C GLN A 80 21.24 -15.68 14.03
N ILE A 81 21.17 -14.66 13.16
CA ILE A 81 21.44 -13.27 13.55
C ILE A 81 20.38 -12.78 14.55
N LEU A 82 19.10 -13.06 14.28
CA LEU A 82 17.99 -12.68 15.18
C LEU A 82 18.09 -13.37 16.54
N GLU A 83 18.50 -14.62 16.57
CA GLU A 83 18.73 -15.40 17.79
C GLU A 83 19.87 -14.83 18.62
N LYS A 84 21.04 -14.58 18.01
CA LYS A 84 22.17 -13.91 18.66
C LYS A 84 21.82 -12.51 19.19
N MET A 85 20.93 -11.78 18.51
CA MET A 85 20.46 -10.48 18.98
C MET A 85 19.51 -10.59 20.18
N ARG A 86 18.73 -11.66 20.29
CA ARG A 86 17.89 -11.94 21.47
C ARG A 86 18.73 -12.35 22.68
N GLU A 87 19.73 -13.19 22.48
CA GLU A 87 20.66 -13.62 23.54
C GLU A 87 21.45 -12.46 24.13
N ARG A 88 21.83 -11.46 23.33
CA ARG A 88 22.55 -10.26 23.82
C ARG A 88 21.67 -9.27 24.60
N LYS A 89 20.35 -9.43 24.57
CA LYS A 89 19.38 -8.55 25.23
C LYS A 89 18.87 -9.12 26.56
N ASN A 90 19.17 -10.38 26.85
CA ASN A 90 18.93 -11.04 28.13
C ASN A 90 20.22 -11.03 28.97
#